data_AF-A0A650CLY0-F1
#
_entry.id   AF-A0A650CLY0-F1
#
_cell.length_a   1.000
_cell.length_b   1.000
_cell.length_c   1.000
_cell.angle_alpha   90.00
_cell.angle_beta   90.00
_cell.angle_gamma   90.00
#
_symmetry.space_group_name_H-M   'P 1'
#
loop_
_entity.id
_entity.type
_entity.pdbx_description
1 polymer ?
#
loop_
_entity_poly.entity_id
_entity_poly.type
_entity_poly.pdbx_seq_one_letter_code
_entity_poly.pdbx_strand_id
1 'polypeptide(L)' 'MKSFLGSTILQGGGIVAYTTSAQEAQKLKEEFKTIFKEFSIRILDLSKTEERLIAINLDPDIADFKEGFVVAIGI' A
#
# COMPACT_ATOMS: atom_id res chain seq x y z
N MET A 1 13.09 25.34 11.10
CA MET A 1 11.94 25.27 12.02
C MET A 1 11.32 23.89 11.88
N LYS A 2 11.26 23.10 12.96
CA LYS A 2 10.59 21.79 13.01
C LYS A 2 9.09 22.04 13.24
N SER A 3 8.23 21.50 12.38
CA SER A 3 6.80 21.37 12.69
C SER A 3 6.62 20.19 13.64
N PHE A 4 5.85 20.41 14.71
CA PHE A 4 5.75 19.56 15.91
C PHE A 4 4.44 18.74 15.96
N LEU A 5 3.53 18.88 14.98
CA LEU A 5 2.24 18.19 14.96
C LEU A 5 1.74 18.01 13.52
N GLY A 6 2.29 17.02 12.82
CA GLY A 6 1.74 16.50 11.58
C GLY A 6 2.27 15.10 11.42
N SER A 7 1.38 14.13 11.24
CA SER A 7 1.77 12.76 10.87
C SER A 7 2.86 12.86 9.79
N THR A 8 3.96 12.16 9.97
CA THR A 8 4.88 11.87 8.86
C THR A 8 4.08 11.04 7.85
N ILE A 9 3.26 11.71 7.04
CA ILE A 9 2.80 11.16 5.78
C ILE A 9 4.11 11.01 5.02
N LEU A 10 4.59 9.78 4.91
CA LEU A 10 5.64 9.42 3.98
C LEU A 10 5.17 9.95 2.62
N GLN A 11 5.65 11.12 2.23
CA GLN A 11 5.17 11.93 1.09
C GLN A 11 5.33 11.25 -0.29
N GLY A 12 5.70 9.96 -0.34
CA GLY A 12 5.84 9.19 -1.58
C GLY A 12 5.23 7.79 -1.53
N GLY A 13 4.43 7.48 -0.50
CA GLY A 13 3.73 6.20 -0.40
C GLY A 13 2.37 6.21 -1.10
N GLY A 14 1.98 5.12 -1.75
CA GLY A 14 0.70 5.02 -2.44
C GLY A 14 0.34 3.58 -2.82
N ILE A 15 -0.88 3.38 -3.29
CA ILE A 15 -1.37 2.08 -3.75
C ILE A 15 -1.33 2.05 -5.28
N VAL A 16 -0.74 1.00 -5.84
CA VAL A 16 -0.54 0.86 -7.29
C VAL A 16 -1.39 -0.24 -7.91
N ALA A 17 -1.93 -1.15 -7.09
CA ALA A 17 -2.86 -2.18 -7.54
C ALA A 17 -3.70 -2.76 -6.40
N TYR A 18 -4.85 -3.31 -6.76
CA TYR A 18 -5.73 -4.12 -5.94
C TYR A 18 -6.05 -5.43 -6.68
N THR A 19 -6.06 -6.56 -5.97
CA THR A 19 -6.52 -7.85 -6.47
C THR A 19 -7.07 -8.69 -5.33
N THR A 20 -8.01 -9.60 -5.61
CA THR A 20 -8.50 -10.57 -4.62
C THR A 20 -7.63 -11.83 -4.54
N SER A 21 -6.65 -12.00 -5.44
CA SER A 21 -5.76 -13.17 -5.49
C SER A 21 -4.39 -12.88 -4.90
N ALA A 22 -3.98 -13.64 -3.88
CA ALA A 22 -2.65 -13.53 -3.29
C ALA A 22 -1.53 -13.82 -4.30
N GLN A 23 -1.76 -14.75 -5.23
CA GLN A 23 -0.79 -15.12 -6.27
C GLN A 23 -0.60 -13.98 -7.27
N GLU A 24 -1.70 -13.33 -7.66
CA GLU A 24 -1.66 -12.17 -8.55
C GLU A 24 -1.00 -10.97 -7.86
N ALA A 25 -1.27 -10.75 -6.57
CA ALA A 25 -0.61 -9.70 -5.79
C ALA A 25 0.92 -9.89 -5.74
N GLN A 26 1.39 -11.14 -5.62
CA GLN A 26 2.82 -11.45 -5.69
C GLN A 26 3.41 -11.17 -7.07
N LYS A 27 2.69 -11.55 -8.15
CA LYS A 27 3.13 -11.26 -9.52
C LYS A 27 3.25 -9.75 -9.75
N LEU A 28 2.22 -9.00 -9.37
CA LEU A 28 2.20 -7.53 -9.46
C LEU A 28 3.32 -6.91 -8.64
N LYS A 29 3.59 -7.39 -7.42
CA LYS A 29 4.70 -6.92 -6.60
C LYS A 29 6.04 -7.06 -7.33
N GLU A 30 6.32 -8.22 -7.92
CA GLU A 30 7.58 -8.43 -8.64
C GLU A 30 7.65 -7.59 -9.92
N GLU A 31 6.54 -7.42 -10.65
CA GLU A 31 6.46 -6.51 -11.79
C GLU A 31 6.76 -5.06 -11.38
N PHE A 32 6.05 -4.54 -10.37
CA PHE A 32 6.25 -3.18 -9.87
C PHE A 32 7.64 -2.96 -9.27
N LYS A 33 8.28 -3.99 -8.73
CA LYS A 33 9.65 -3.90 -8.20
C LYS A 33 10.68 -3.63 -9.31
N THR A 34 10.41 -4.08 -10.53
CA THR A 34 11.26 -3.75 -11.68
C THR A 34 11.08 -2.31 -12.16
N ILE A 35 9.89 -1.75 -11.95
CA ILE A 35 9.51 -0.39 -12.37
C ILE A 35 9.96 0.64 -11.31
N PHE A 36 9.59 0.42 -10.05
CA PHE A 36 9.84 1.31 -8.92
C PHE A 36 11.04 0.84 -8.09
N LYS A 37 12.23 0.82 -8.70
CA LYS A 37 13.46 0.27 -8.07
C LYS A 37 13.90 1.00 -6.79
N GLU A 38 13.54 2.27 -6.66
CA GLU A 38 13.94 3.12 -5.53
C GLU A 38 12.91 3.11 -4.39
N PHE A 39 11.75 2.48 -4.59
CA PHE A 39 10.69 2.41 -3.61
C PHE A 39 10.59 1.01 -3.00
N SER A 40 10.30 0.96 -1.70
CA SER A 40 9.88 -0.29 -1.07
C SER A 40 8.48 -0.66 -1.55
N ILE A 41 8.27 -1.95 -1.87
CA ILE A 41 6.98 -2.46 -2.32
C ILE A 41 6.52 -3.55 -1.36
N ARG A 42 5.31 -3.40 -0.83
CA ARG A 42 4.68 -4.39 0.06
C ARG A 42 3.30 -4.73 -0.43
N ILE A 43 2.87 -5.94 -0.09
CA ILE A 43 1.49 -6.37 -0.24
C ILE A 43 0.84 -6.21 1.13
N LEU A 44 -0.32 -5.56 1.16
CA LEU A 44 -1.14 -5.43 2.36
C LEU A 44 -2.42 -6.25 2.15
N ASP A 45 -2.73 -7.10 3.12
CA ASP A 45 -3.91 -7.94 3.17
C ASP A 45 -5.06 -7.20 3.87
N LEU A 46 -6.08 -6.83 3.10
CA LEU A 46 -7.23 -6.07 3.61
C LEU A 46 -8.09 -6.87 4.59
N SER A 47 -7.94 -8.19 4.65
CA SER A 47 -8.61 -9.01 5.66
C SER A 47 -8.06 -8.77 7.07
N LYS A 48 -6.81 -8.29 7.18
CA LYS A 48 -6.19 -7.92 8.45
C LYS A 48 -6.42 -6.45 8.75
N THR A 49 -7.03 -6.19 9.90
CA THR A 49 -7.45 -4.82 10.28
C THR A 49 -6.29 -3.83 10.29
N GLU A 50 -5.12 -4.22 10.78
CA GLU A 50 -3.93 -3.35 10.82
C GLU A 50 -3.43 -2.98 9.42
N GLU A 51 -3.28 -3.99 8.55
CA GLU A 51 -2.83 -3.79 7.17
C GLU A 51 -3.86 -2.99 6.35
N ARG A 52 -5.15 -3.20 6.60
CA ARG A 52 -6.24 -2.40 6.00
C ARG A 52 -6.18 -0.94 6.43
N LEU A 53 -5.93 -0.65 7.70
CA LEU A 53 -5.79 0.74 8.16
C LEU A 53 -4.60 1.43 7.51
N ILE A 54 -3.48 0.72 7.31
CA ILE A 54 -2.34 1.25 6.55
C ILE A 54 -2.75 1.55 5.11
N ALA A 55 -3.46 0.63 4.46
CA ALA A 55 -3.93 0.81 3.09
C ALA A 55 -4.86 2.04 2.95
N ILE A 56 -5.82 2.21 3.85
CA ILE A 56 -6.75 3.35 3.88
C ILE A 56 -6.01 4.67 4.12
N ASN A 57 -4.97 4.67 4.96
CA ASN A 57 -4.15 5.87 5.18
C ASN A 57 -3.31 6.26 3.96
N LEU A 58 -2.95 5.29 3.11
CA LEU A 58 -2.23 5.54 1.85
C LEU A 58 -3.18 6.00 0.74
N ASP A 59 -4.35 5.37 0.64
CA ASP A 59 -5.38 5.71 -0.31
C ASP A 59 -6.78 5.52 0.33
N PRO A 60 -7.47 6.62 0.69
CA PRO A 60 -8.79 6.56 1.30
C PRO A 60 -9.84 5.83 0.46
N ASP A 61 -9.67 5.76 -0.86
CA ASP A 61 -10.61 5.06 -1.76
C ASP A 61 -10.60 3.55 -1.51
N ILE A 62 -9.57 3.02 -0.84
CA ILE A 62 -9.50 1.60 -0.46
C ILE A 62 -10.46 1.26 0.70
N ALA A 63 -11.01 2.25 1.40
CA ALA A 63 -11.90 2.02 2.54
C ALA A 63 -13.15 1.20 2.19
N ASP A 64 -13.59 1.23 0.93
CA ASP A 64 -14.75 0.47 0.46
C ASP A 64 -14.47 -1.04 0.31
N PHE A 65 -13.20 -1.44 0.25
CA PHE A 65 -12.81 -2.84 0.08
C PHE A 65 -12.58 -3.53 1.43
N LYS A 66 -13.36 -4.58 1.70
CA LYS A 66 -13.30 -5.33 2.95
C LYS A 66 -12.29 -6.48 2.93
N GLU A 67 -11.92 -6.95 1.74
CA GLU A 67 -11.07 -8.11 1.50
C GLU A 67 -10.26 -7.95 0.22
N GLY A 68 -9.20 -8.76 0.09
CA GLY A 68 -8.26 -8.72 -1.01
C GLY A 68 -6.89 -8.18 -0.60
N PHE A 69 -6.05 -7.95 -1.58
CA PHE A 69 -4.66 -7.58 -1.44
C PHE A 69 -4.40 -6.29 -2.23
N VAL A 70 -3.76 -5.33 -1.58
CA VAL A 70 -3.26 -4.13 -2.25
C VAL A 70 -1.74 -4.17 -2.34
N VAL A 71 -1.21 -3.67 -3.45
CA VAL A 71 0.22 -3.46 -3.61
C VAL A 71 0.51 -2.00 -3.31
N ALA A 72 1.25 -1.76 -2.23
CA ALA A 72 1.63 -0.44 -1.78
C ALA A 72 3.12 -0.20 -2.05
N ILE A 73 3.44 1.03 -2.47
CA ILE A 73 4.81 1.51 -2.68
C ILE A 73 5.17 2.55 -1.62
N GLY A 74 6.46 2.71 -1.31
CA GLY A 74 6.98 3.79 -0.46
C GLY A 74 6.69 3.63 1.05
N ILE A 75 6.55 2.38 1.53
CA ILE A 75 6.28 2.02 2.94
C ILE A 75 7.26 1.03 3.58
#